data_AF-A0A3D2SDD1-F1
#
_entry.id   AF-A0A3D2SDD1-F1
#
_cell.length_a   1.000
_cell.length_b   1.000
_cell.length_c   1.000
_cell.angle_alpha   90.00
_cell.angle_beta   90.00
_cell.angle_gamma   90.00
#
_symmetry.space_group_name_H-M   'P 1'
#
loop_
_entity.id
_entity.type
_entity.pdbx_description
1 polymer ?
#
loop_
_entity_poly.entity_id
_entity_poly.type
_entity_poly.pdbx_seq_one_letter_code
_entity_poly.pdbx_strand_id
1 'polypeptide(L)'
;MNKKIYRVLVGLLFLFILFVLNHTYRPYIYMHGINDFHVADTLGSLLAVPALLFILSGIRRENVKTIEMIPVAVLALVIMESSDRFSLFNKTYDLNDIIASIISGLITYVVLRCLSIKEL
;
A
#
# COMPACT_ATOMS: atom_id res chain seq x y z
N MET A 1 1.05 -22.58 11.99
CA MET A 1 1.12 -21.11 12.21
C MET A 1 -0.26 -20.51 11.98
N ASN A 2 -0.74 -19.61 12.86
CA ASN A 2 -2.08 -19.02 12.71
C ASN A 2 -2.15 -18.18 11.41
N LYS A 3 -3.11 -18.45 10.52
CA LYS A 3 -3.30 -17.71 9.24
C LYS A 3 -3.40 -16.19 9.44
N LYS A 4 -3.78 -15.73 10.64
CA LYS A 4 -3.80 -14.31 11.02
C LYS A 4 -2.39 -13.73 11.20
N ILE A 5 -1.49 -14.44 11.88
CA ILE A 5 -0.10 -14.02 12.09
C ILE A 5 0.64 -13.94 10.76
N TYR A 6 0.43 -14.91 9.87
CA TYR A 6 1.01 -14.89 8.53
C TYR A 6 0.63 -13.61 7.76
N ARG A 7 -0.64 -13.22 7.81
CA ARG A 7 -1.11 -11.97 7.16
C ARG A 7 -0.41 -10.74 7.74
N VAL A 8 -0.28 -10.63 9.06
CA VAL A 8 0.47 -9.52 9.66
C VAL A 8 1.93 -9.49 9.20
N LEU A 9 2.61 -10.65 9.16
CA LEU A 9 4.00 -10.74 8.70
C LEU A 9 4.15 -10.31 7.23
N VAL A 10 3.21 -10.69 6.37
CA VAL A 10 3.19 -10.22 4.97
C VAL A 10 3.01 -8.70 4.90
N GLY A 11 2.13 -8.13 5.72
CA GLY A 11 1.96 -6.67 5.77
C GLY A 11 3.21 -5.94 6.27
N LEU A 12 3.89 -6.47 7.28
CA LEU A 12 5.17 -5.95 7.77
C LEU A 12 6.28 -6.06 6.71
N LEU A 13 6.28 -7.13 5.91
CA LEU A 13 7.21 -7.28 4.80
C LEU A 13 7.03 -6.17 3.75
N PHE A 14 5.79 -5.80 3.41
CA PHE A 14 5.54 -4.66 2.52
C PHE A 14 6.06 -3.34 3.09
N LEU A 15 5.88 -3.10 4.39
CA LEU A 15 6.45 -1.92 5.06
C LEU A 15 7.97 -1.94 5.06
N PHE A 16 8.58 -3.11 5.26
CA PHE A 16 10.03 -3.26 5.19
C PHE A 16 10.58 -2.99 3.78
N ILE A 17 9.92 -3.53 2.74
CA ILE A 17 10.27 -3.25 1.34
C ILE A 17 10.16 -1.75 1.06
N LEU A 18 9.06 -1.11 1.49
CA LEU A 18 8.89 0.33 1.34
C LEU A 18 10.01 1.12 2.02
N PHE A 19 10.38 0.74 3.24
CA PHE A 19 11.49 1.36 3.96
C PHE A 19 12.81 1.25 3.19
N VAL A 20 13.13 0.06 2.66
CA VAL A 20 14.34 -0.18 1.86
C VAL A 20 14.32 0.68 0.59
N LEU A 21 13.21 0.69 -0.15
CA LEU A 21 13.11 1.45 -1.40
C LEU A 21 13.20 2.97 -1.17
N ASN A 22 12.66 3.48 -0.07
CA ASN A 22 12.81 4.89 0.31
C ASN A 22 14.25 5.28 0.64
N HIS A 23 15.10 4.33 1.07
CA HIS A 23 16.51 4.59 1.39
C HIS A 23 17.48 4.23 0.25
N THR A 24 17.02 3.52 -0.78
CA THR A 24 17.86 3.03 -1.88
C THR A 24 17.38 3.55 -3.23
N TYR A 25 16.20 3.10 -3.66
CA TYR A 25 15.63 3.44 -4.96
C TYR A 25 15.32 4.93 -5.10
N ARG A 26 14.54 5.52 -4.19
CA ARG A 26 14.13 6.93 -4.28
C ARG A 26 15.33 7.89 -4.31
N PRO A 27 16.33 7.78 -3.41
CA PRO A 27 17.54 8.60 -3.49
C PRO A 27 18.34 8.37 -4.77
N TYR A 28 18.41 7.13 -5.27
CA TYR A 28 19.12 6.81 -6.51
C TYR A 28 18.49 7.51 -7.72
N ILE A 29 17.16 7.48 -7.84
CA ILE A 29 16.41 8.15 -8.92
C ILE A 29 16.67 9.66 -8.90
N TYR A 30 16.54 10.29 -7.73
CA TYR A 30 16.75 11.73 -7.61
C TYR A 30 18.21 12.13 -7.84
N MET A 31 19.19 11.35 -7.35
CA MET A 31 20.62 11.65 -7.52
C MET A 31 21.06 11.60 -8.99
N HIS A 32 20.47 10.71 -9.79
CA HIS A 32 20.81 10.55 -11.20
C HIS A 32 19.87 11.31 -12.15
N GLY A 33 18.89 12.05 -11.62
CA GLY A 33 17.90 12.78 -12.42
C GLY A 33 17.10 11.86 -13.35
N ILE A 34 16.88 10.61 -12.95
CA ILE A 34 16.14 9.63 -13.76
C ILE A 34 14.66 10.01 -13.71
N ASN A 35 14.04 10.15 -14.88
CA ASN A 35 12.59 10.30 -14.96
C ASN A 35 11.93 8.91 -14.91
N ASP A 36 11.47 8.51 -13.73
CA ASP A 36 10.77 7.25 -13.52
C ASP A 36 9.23 7.41 -13.50
N PHE A 37 8.72 8.50 -14.07
CA PHE A 37 7.29 8.81 -14.12
C PHE A 37 6.63 8.91 -12.74
N HIS A 38 7.35 9.45 -11.75
CA HIS A 38 6.89 9.64 -10.35
C HIS A 38 6.66 8.33 -9.59
N VAL A 39 7.24 7.21 -10.06
CA VAL A 39 7.17 5.94 -9.32
C VAL A 39 7.83 6.10 -7.96
N ALA A 40 9.03 6.71 -7.90
CA ALA A 40 9.76 6.97 -6.66
C ALA A 40 8.93 7.75 -5.64
N ASP A 41 8.15 8.74 -6.10
CA ASP A 41 7.30 9.58 -5.26
C ASP A 41 6.12 8.78 -4.70
N THR A 42 5.49 7.96 -5.55
CA THR A 42 4.26 7.23 -5.24
C THR A 42 4.45 5.85 -4.59
N LEU A 43 5.70 5.40 -4.39
CA LEU A 43 6.04 4.13 -3.75
C LEU A 43 5.32 3.93 -2.39
N GLY A 44 5.21 5.01 -1.62
CA GLY A 44 4.51 5.01 -0.33
C GLY A 44 3.07 4.53 -0.48
N SER A 45 2.31 5.19 -1.36
CA SER A 45 0.92 4.86 -1.66
C SER A 45 0.76 3.50 -2.31
N LEU A 46 1.68 3.13 -3.20
CA LEU A 46 1.65 1.83 -3.88
C LEU A 46 1.81 0.66 -2.91
N LEU A 47 2.71 0.74 -1.94
CA LEU A 47 2.97 -0.36 -1.01
C LEU A 47 2.13 -0.26 0.28
N ALA A 48 1.61 0.91 0.61
CA ALA A 48 0.76 1.11 1.79
C ALA A 48 -0.57 0.35 1.70
N VAL A 49 -1.21 0.26 0.53
CA VAL A 49 -2.49 -0.44 0.36
C VAL A 49 -2.37 -1.93 0.72
N PRO A 50 -1.48 -2.74 0.10
CA PRO A 50 -1.31 -4.13 0.48
C PRO A 50 -0.81 -4.28 1.92
N ALA A 51 0.09 -3.42 2.40
CA ALA A 51 0.56 -3.44 3.79
C ALA A 51 -0.61 -3.30 4.78
N LEU A 52 -1.42 -2.26 4.64
CA LEU A 52 -2.57 -1.98 5.48
C LEU A 52 -3.61 -3.09 5.40
N LEU A 53 -3.90 -3.58 4.18
CA LEU A 53 -4.84 -4.68 3.95
C LEU A 53 -4.46 -5.94 4.73
N PHE A 54 -3.19 -6.35 4.65
CA PHE A 54 -2.70 -7.56 5.28
C PHE A 54 -2.61 -7.41 6.81
N ILE A 55 -2.21 -6.24 7.32
CA ILE A 55 -2.20 -5.95 8.76
C ILE A 55 -3.64 -5.97 9.31
N LEU A 56 -4.57 -5.24 8.70
CA LEU A 56 -5.96 -5.17 9.16
C LEU A 56 -6.65 -6.54 9.11
N SER A 57 -6.45 -7.30 8.03
CA SER A 57 -7.03 -8.65 7.91
C SER A 57 -6.40 -9.67 8.87
N GLY A 58 -5.19 -9.41 9.37
CA GLY A 58 -4.53 -10.21 10.40
C GLY A 58 -5.01 -9.89 11.82
N ILE A 59 -5.25 -8.62 12.15
CA ILE A 59 -5.63 -8.16 13.50
C ILE A 59 -7.13 -8.33 13.76
N ARG A 60 -7.98 -8.25 12.72
CA ARG A 60 -9.43 -8.36 12.89
C ARG A 60 -9.86 -9.70 13.52
N ARG A 61 -10.86 -9.62 14.38
CA ARG A 61 -11.49 -10.79 15.02
C ARG A 61 -12.43 -11.51 14.06
N GLU A 62 -13.19 -10.74 13.28
CA GLU A 62 -14.18 -11.22 12.31
C GLU A 62 -13.56 -11.93 11.10
N ASN A 63 -14.31 -12.87 10.52
CA ASN A 63 -13.91 -13.63 9.33
C ASN A 63 -14.40 -12.95 8.03
N VAL A 64 -14.02 -11.70 7.82
CA VAL A 64 -14.21 -11.02 6.53
C VAL A 64 -13.11 -11.49 5.57
N LYS A 65 -13.45 -11.69 4.29
CA LYS A 65 -12.43 -12.07 3.31
C LYS A 65 -11.49 -10.91 3.08
N THR A 66 -10.17 -11.18 3.02
CA THR A 66 -9.17 -10.13 2.79
C THR A 66 -9.47 -9.31 1.53
N ILE A 67 -9.97 -9.93 0.45
CA ILE A 67 -10.33 -9.22 -0.79
C ILE A 67 -11.46 -8.18 -0.61
N GLU A 68 -12.40 -8.42 0.30
CA GLU A 68 -13.52 -7.50 0.59
C GLU A 68 -13.07 -6.26 1.37
N MET A 69 -11.87 -6.30 1.96
CA MET A 69 -11.29 -5.19 2.72
C MET A 69 -10.50 -4.19 1.86
N ILE A 70 -10.27 -4.49 0.58
CA ILE A 70 -9.50 -3.63 -0.33
C ILE A 70 -10.13 -2.23 -0.46
N PRO A 71 -11.45 -2.08 -0.68
CA PRO A 71 -12.05 -0.75 -0.79
C PRO A 71 -11.89 0.06 0.49
N VAL A 72 -11.94 -0.60 1.65
CA VAL A 72 -11.74 0.05 2.95
C VAL A 72 -10.30 0.55 3.10
N ALA A 73 -9.32 -0.26 2.72
CA ALA A 73 -7.90 0.12 2.79
C ALA A 73 -7.58 1.28 1.83
N VAL A 74 -8.07 1.22 0.58
CA VAL A 74 -7.91 2.30 -0.40
C VAL A 74 -8.58 3.57 0.10
N LEU A 75 -9.84 3.50 0.57
CA LEU A 75 -10.56 4.66 1.06
C LEU A 75 -9.86 5.29 2.27
N ALA A 76 -9.36 4.47 3.21
CA ALA A 76 -8.61 4.96 4.36
C ALA A 76 -7.36 5.75 3.93
N LEU A 77 -6.60 5.25 2.95
CA LEU A 77 -5.41 5.92 2.45
C LEU A 77 -5.74 7.17 1.62
N VAL A 78 -6.79 7.15 0.81
CA VAL A 78 -7.27 8.32 0.07
C VAL A 78 -7.74 9.43 1.02
N ILE A 79 -8.45 9.08 2.10
CA ILE A 79 -8.86 10.04 3.13
C ILE A 79 -7.64 10.60 3.85
N MET A 80 -6.65 9.76 4.18
CA MET A 80 -5.41 10.18 4.82
C MET A 80 -4.65 11.18 3.95
N GLU A 81 -4.44 10.88 2.66
CA GLU A 81 -3.78 11.78 1.71
C GLU A 81 -4.56 13.07 1.48
N SER A 82 -5.89 12.98 1.42
CA SER A 82 -6.76 14.17 1.31
C SER A 82 -6.71 15.04 2.57
N SER A 83 -6.43 14.43 3.72
CA SER A 83 -6.31 15.10 5.01
C SER A 83 -4.93 15.74 5.19
N ASP A 84 -3.90 15.32 4.45
CA ASP A 84 -2.60 16.00 4.41
C ASP A 84 -2.71 17.45 3.91
N ARG A 85 -3.75 17.74 3.09
CA ARG A 85 -4.13 19.12 2.71
C ARG A 85 -4.49 20.01 3.92
N PHE A 86 -4.92 19.42 5.02
CA PHE A 86 -5.31 20.10 6.27
C PHE A 86 -4.32 19.85 7.42
N SER A 87 -3.26 19.07 7.19
CA SER A 87 -2.33 18.62 8.22
C SER A 87 -1.24 19.65 8.52
N LEU A 88 -0.94 19.81 9.81
CA LEU A 88 0.13 20.66 10.37
C LEU A 88 1.56 20.22 9.99
N PHE A 89 1.72 19.07 9.32
CA PHE A 89 3.01 18.42 9.08
C PHE A 89 3.66 18.74 7.71
N ASN A 90 3.22 19.79 7.00
CA ASN A 90 3.84 20.28 5.76
C ASN A 90 4.01 19.22 4.65
N LYS A 91 3.21 18.15 4.64
CA LYS A 91 3.18 17.24 3.50
C LYS A 91 2.30 17.86 2.41
N THR A 92 2.87 18.04 1.22
CA THR A 92 2.16 18.60 0.07
C THR A 92 1.12 17.59 -0.41
N TYR A 93 -0.12 18.04 -0.56
CA TYR A 93 -1.18 17.27 -1.22
C TYR A 93 -0.72 16.84 -2.62
N ASP A 94 -0.52 15.54 -2.81
CA ASP A 94 -0.10 14.97 -4.09
C ASP A 94 -1.21 14.10 -4.71
N LEU A 95 -1.74 14.54 -5.85
CA LEU A 95 -2.74 13.80 -6.61
C LEU A 95 -2.19 12.45 -7.11
N ASN A 96 -0.88 12.35 -7.33
CA ASN A 96 -0.25 11.11 -7.76
C ASN A 96 -0.35 10.03 -6.69
N ASP A 97 -0.29 10.39 -5.40
CA ASP A 97 -0.44 9.46 -4.29
C ASP A 97 -1.87 8.91 -4.16
N ILE A 98 -2.88 9.74 -4.44
CA ILE A 98 -4.28 9.31 -4.50
C ILE A 98 -4.47 8.31 -5.65
N ILE A 99 -3.98 8.66 -6.85
CA ILE A 99 -4.06 7.79 -8.04
C ILE A 99 -3.31 6.47 -7.77
N ALA A 100 -2.12 6.54 -7.18
CA ALA A 100 -1.32 5.37 -6.83
C ALA A 100 -2.02 4.46 -5.82
N SER A 101 -2.70 5.03 -4.82
CA SER A 101 -3.50 4.24 -3.87
C SER A 101 -4.63 3.47 -4.56
N ILE A 102 -5.31 4.08 -5.53
CA ILE A 102 -6.36 3.43 -6.32
C ILE A 102 -5.78 2.32 -7.19
N ILE A 103 -4.70 2.61 -7.93
CA ILE A 103 -3.99 1.63 -8.78
C ILE A 103 -3.50 0.46 -7.94
N SER A 104 -2.93 0.71 -6.76
CA SER A 104 -2.46 -0.33 -5.87
C SER A 104 -3.60 -1.21 -5.34
N GLY A 105 -4.76 -0.64 -5.04
CA GLY A 105 -5.96 -1.39 -4.73
C GLY A 105 -6.35 -2.35 -5.85
N LEU A 106 -6.34 -1.87 -7.10
CA LEU A 106 -6.63 -2.69 -8.29
C LEU A 106 -5.60 -3.81 -8.47
N ILE A 107 -4.31 -3.51 -8.39
CA ILE A 107 -3.23 -4.50 -8.50
C ILE A 107 -3.38 -5.55 -7.40
N THR A 108 -3.59 -5.12 -6.16
CA THR A 108 -3.76 -6.01 -5.01
C THR A 108 -4.98 -6.93 -5.19
N TYR A 109 -6.08 -6.39 -5.71
CA TYR A 109 -7.28 -7.16 -6.04
C TYR A 109 -6.99 -8.25 -7.09
N VAL A 110 -6.35 -7.87 -8.20
CA VAL A 110 -6.01 -8.80 -9.28
C VAL A 110 -5.08 -9.90 -8.77
N VAL A 111 -4.03 -9.54 -8.03
CA VAL A 111 -3.08 -10.50 -7.44
C VAL A 111 -3.80 -11.47 -6.50
N LEU A 112 -4.62 -10.98 -5.57
CA LEU A 112 -5.35 -11.84 -4.64
C LEU A 112 -6.36 -12.74 -5.37
N ARG A 113 -7.03 -12.24 -6.41
CA ARG A 113 -7.95 -13.06 -7.20
C ARG A 113 -7.20 -14.14 -7.96
N CYS A 114 -6.07 -13.83 -8.59
CA CYS A 114 -5.21 -14.82 -9.27
C CYS A 114 -4.70 -15.89 -8.31
N LEU A 115 -4.27 -15.51 -7.10
CA LEU A 115 -3.84 -16.46 -6.07
C LEU A 115 -5.00 -17.34 -5.60
N SER A 116 -6.18 -16.76 -5.41
CA SER A 116 -7.38 -17.49 -4.99
C SER A 116 -7.99 -18.36 -6.09
N ILE A 117 -7.70 -18.12 -7.38
CA ILE A 117 -8.06 -19.03 -8.51
C ILE A 117 -7.23 -20.31 -8.45
N LYS A 118 -5.98 -20.25 -7.96
CA LYS A 118 -5.10 -21.43 -7.90
C LYS A 118 -5.42 -22.42 -6.78
N GLU A 119 -6.34 -22.06 -5.87
CA GLU A 119 -6.80 -22.93 -4.77
C GLU A 119 -8.19 -23.58 -5.05
N LEU A 120 -8.68 -23.51 -6.29
CA LEU A 120 -9.88 -24.21 -6.81
C LEU A 120 -9.47 -25.35 -7.73
#